data_AF-A0A1J1GP37-F1
#
_entry.id   AF-A0A1J1GP37-F1
#
_cell.length_a   1.000
_cell.length_b   1.000
_cell.length_c   1.000
_cell.angle_alpha   90.00
_cell.angle_beta   90.00
_cell.angle_gamma   90.00
#
_symmetry.space_group_name_H-M   'P 1'
#
loop_
_entity.id
_entity.type
_entity.pdbx_description
1 polymer ?
#
loop_
_entity_poly.entity_id
_entity_poly.type
_entity_poly.pdbx_seq_one_letter_code
_entity_poly.pdbx_strand_id
1 'polypeptide(L)'
;MALLYNAGCSESEEDFTKCKVNTCLIRGSKFHTLHCVPTFEDVDVEYPSYDISKSILKNILKYESSYMSKVQKSKITILSNNKDDGILFLYDFYLRINHLGDLYTNNHAGTFLCRIKTVNQKITLCEVVSSNNMGKTLSFHSFDISNKKSEKSKIGLNSIQNPKHFDLRHKYKDVHISRDKCHYVTIGSSSEQICRYSICTKYDNDHFSCIDAKFNGKLFHVQNHSPHSKEDTDYIYLPNDCIKDNFVNNCTPYFCKIKSSDDLYQCEGIEMSVIKKIEPHSKELIRLEKHAATPHKEYSLSSTYIAASFLPFIVLFFFVGCYLYTIFRRNRRKHAKLVASCIRTS
;
A
#
# COMPACT_ATOMS: atom_id res chain seq x y z
N MET A 1 -2.99 10.54 4.88
CA MET A 1 -3.43 9.85 3.65
C MET A 1 -4.94 9.91 3.53
N ALA A 2 -5.44 9.76 2.30
CA ALA A 2 -6.84 9.59 2.00
C ALA A 2 -6.97 8.45 0.97
N LEU A 3 -8.04 7.65 1.07
CA LEU A 3 -8.42 6.70 0.03
C LEU A 3 -9.59 7.30 -0.74
N LEU A 4 -9.49 7.37 -2.06
CA LEU A 4 -10.65 7.69 -2.90
C LEU A 4 -11.18 6.37 -3.49
N TYR A 5 -12.47 6.14 -3.33
CA TYR A 5 -13.18 4.99 -3.89
C TYR A 5 -14.12 5.47 -4.99
N ASN A 6 -13.94 4.97 -6.21
CA ASN A 6 -14.84 5.15 -7.33
C ASN A 6 -15.86 4.02 -7.37
N ALA A 7 -17.11 4.33 -7.01
CA ALA A 7 -18.22 3.39 -7.05
C ALA A 7 -18.75 3.14 -8.47
N GLY A 8 -18.30 3.93 -9.45
CA GLY A 8 -18.67 3.80 -10.86
C GLY A 8 -18.84 5.15 -11.53
N CYS A 9 -18.61 5.17 -12.84
CA CYS A 9 -18.82 6.32 -13.69
C CYS A 9 -20.02 6.07 -14.61
N SER A 10 -20.88 7.08 -14.75
CA SER A 10 -21.89 7.10 -15.80
C SER A 10 -21.28 7.71 -17.05
N GLU A 11 -21.35 7.00 -18.18
CA GLU A 11 -21.13 7.60 -19.48
C GLU A 11 -22.17 8.72 -19.66
N SER A 12 -21.70 9.91 -20.01
CA SER A 12 -22.57 11.01 -20.38
C SER A 12 -22.29 11.36 -21.84
N GLU A 13 -23.30 11.83 -22.56
CA GLU A 13 -23.16 12.25 -23.97
C GLU A 13 -22.33 13.55 -24.12
N GLU A 14 -21.91 14.17 -23.01
CA GLU A 14 -21.05 15.35 -22.97
C GLU A 14 -19.55 14.95 -22.91
N ASP A 15 -18.65 15.90 -23.15
CA ASP A 15 -17.18 15.73 -23.01
C ASP A 15 -16.71 15.37 -21.59
N PHE A 16 -17.64 15.21 -20.63
CA PHE A 16 -17.36 14.96 -19.22
C PHE A 16 -17.89 13.60 -18.77
N THR A 17 -17.02 12.84 -18.08
CA THR A 17 -17.43 11.62 -17.38
C THR A 17 -17.74 11.94 -15.92
N LYS A 18 -18.96 11.64 -15.47
CA LYS A 18 -19.37 11.83 -14.08
C LYS A 18 -19.16 10.52 -13.31
N CYS A 19 -18.35 10.58 -12.25
CA CYS A 19 -18.04 9.43 -11.41
C CYS A 19 -18.53 9.63 -9.98
N LYS A 20 -19.07 8.59 -9.36
CA LYS A 20 -19.44 8.57 -7.94
C LYS A 20 -18.22 8.22 -7.12
N VAL A 21 -17.56 9.23 -6.56
CA VAL A 21 -16.33 9.04 -5.78
C VAL A 21 -16.59 9.35 -4.31
N ASN A 22 -16.08 8.50 -3.42
CA ASN A 22 -16.12 8.71 -1.98
C ASN A 22 -14.70 8.86 -1.41
N THR A 23 -14.49 9.86 -0.55
CA THR A 23 -13.23 10.05 0.16
C THR A 23 -13.30 9.42 1.54
N CYS A 24 -12.34 8.56 1.83
CA CYS A 24 -12.15 7.94 3.14
C CYS A 24 -10.88 8.49 3.77
N LEU A 25 -11.02 9.30 4.82
CA LEU A 25 -9.88 9.85 5.55
C LEU A 25 -9.20 8.76 6.37
N ILE A 26 -7.91 8.52 6.11
CA ILE A 26 -7.11 7.58 6.91
C ILE A 26 -6.51 8.36 8.09
N ARG A 27 -7.31 8.47 9.15
CA ARG A 27 -6.96 9.14 10.41
C ARG A 27 -7.35 8.25 11.60
N GLY A 28 -6.79 8.53 12.78
CA GLY A 28 -7.26 7.94 14.03
C GLY A 28 -6.69 6.55 14.37
N SER A 29 -7.27 5.99 15.44
CA SER A 29 -6.75 4.81 16.15
C SER A 29 -6.98 3.49 15.39
N LYS A 30 -6.44 2.39 15.91
CA LYS A 30 -6.49 1.07 15.29
C LYS A 30 -7.86 0.37 15.40
N PHE A 31 -8.84 0.96 16.08
CA PHE A 31 -10.02 0.22 16.56
C PHE A 31 -11.34 0.54 15.84
N HIS A 32 -11.38 1.63 15.06
CA HIS A 32 -12.60 2.08 14.39
C HIS A 32 -12.58 1.72 12.90
N THR A 33 -13.76 1.32 12.41
CA THR A 33 -14.03 1.30 10.98
C THR A 33 -14.04 2.74 10.48
N LEU A 34 -13.40 3.00 9.35
CA LEU A 34 -13.36 4.34 8.77
C LEU A 34 -14.54 4.51 7.82
N HIS A 35 -15.21 5.65 7.91
CA HIS A 35 -16.36 5.95 7.05
C HIS A 35 -15.92 6.89 5.94
N CYS A 36 -16.32 6.54 4.72
CA CYS A 36 -16.12 7.39 3.56
C CYS A 36 -17.27 8.38 3.44
N VAL A 37 -17.00 9.53 2.84
CA VAL A 37 -18.02 10.55 2.54
C VAL A 37 -18.04 10.83 1.04
N PRO A 38 -19.21 11.18 0.48
CA PRO A 38 -19.31 11.61 -0.92
C PRO A 38 -18.32 12.71 -1.23
N THR A 39 -17.80 12.67 -2.44
CA THR A 39 -16.74 13.57 -2.91
C THR A 39 -17.06 14.01 -4.33
N PHE A 40 -16.58 15.22 -4.67
CA PHE A 40 -16.77 15.85 -5.98
C PHE A 40 -18.20 16.26 -6.35
N GLU A 41 -19.13 16.28 -5.40
CA GLU A 41 -20.49 16.83 -5.64
C GLU A 41 -20.49 18.34 -5.91
N ASP A 42 -19.56 19.07 -5.26
CA ASP A 42 -19.41 20.53 -5.37
C ASP A 42 -17.92 20.88 -5.24
N VAL A 43 -17.19 20.73 -6.36
CA VAL A 43 -15.73 20.85 -6.42
C VAL A 43 -15.30 21.81 -7.52
N ASP A 44 -14.39 22.72 -7.19
CA ASP A 44 -13.78 23.59 -8.20
C ASP A 44 -12.62 22.84 -8.87
N VAL A 45 -12.60 22.85 -10.21
CA VAL A 45 -11.52 22.23 -11.00
C VAL A 45 -10.64 23.33 -11.57
N GLU A 46 -9.35 23.27 -11.27
CA GLU A 46 -8.34 24.21 -11.76
C GLU A 46 -7.22 23.49 -12.49
N TYR A 47 -6.56 24.25 -13.36
CA TYR A 47 -5.34 23.85 -14.07
C TYR A 47 -4.20 24.79 -13.68
N PRO A 48 -2.96 24.28 -13.58
CA PRO A 48 -1.78 25.11 -13.37
C PRO A 48 -1.68 26.20 -14.43
N SER A 49 -1.30 27.41 -14.02
CA SER A 49 -1.11 28.55 -14.92
C SER A 49 0.17 28.47 -15.76
N TYR A 50 1.04 27.50 -15.48
CA TYR A 50 2.32 27.29 -16.16
C TYR A 50 2.54 25.83 -16.53
N ASP A 51 3.33 25.59 -17.57
CA ASP A 51 3.68 24.24 -18.01
C ASP A 51 4.55 23.53 -16.97
N ILE A 52 3.98 22.52 -16.32
CA ILE A 52 4.64 21.66 -15.34
C ILE A 52 4.96 20.27 -15.88
N SER A 53 4.65 19.98 -17.14
CA SER A 53 4.70 18.63 -17.74
C SER A 53 6.05 17.94 -17.51
N LYS A 54 7.16 18.63 -17.81
CA LYS A 54 8.53 18.09 -17.68
C LYS A 54 8.90 17.71 -16.24
N SER A 55 8.44 18.49 -15.26
CA SER A 55 8.71 18.23 -13.84
C SER A 55 7.85 17.08 -13.32
N ILE A 56 6.57 17.05 -13.73
CA ILE A 56 5.63 16.00 -13.34
C ILE A 56 6.05 14.63 -13.90
N LEU A 57 6.60 14.57 -15.12
CA LEU A 57 7.18 13.35 -15.69
C LEU A 57 8.34 12.76 -14.87
N LYS A 58 8.93 13.53 -13.94
CA LYS A 58 9.97 13.10 -13.01
C LYS A 58 9.45 12.96 -11.57
N ASN A 59 8.14 12.98 -11.38
CA ASN A 59 7.46 13.10 -10.09
C ASN A 59 7.99 14.25 -9.24
N ILE A 60 8.11 15.44 -9.84
CA ILE A 60 8.52 16.67 -9.17
C ILE A 60 7.42 17.71 -9.35
N LEU A 61 6.97 18.32 -8.24
CA LEU A 61 5.97 19.40 -8.27
C LEU A 61 6.36 20.54 -7.34
N LYS A 62 6.10 21.79 -7.75
CA LYS A 62 6.22 22.94 -6.86
C LYS A 62 4.87 23.14 -6.17
N TYR A 63 4.85 23.03 -4.85
CA TYR A 63 3.59 23.13 -4.11
C TYR A 63 3.30 24.59 -3.76
N GLU A 64 2.43 25.22 -4.53
CA GLU A 64 1.91 26.55 -4.24
C GLU A 64 0.54 26.36 -3.59
N SER A 65 0.49 26.57 -2.28
CA SER A 65 -0.75 26.37 -1.53
C SER A 65 -1.77 27.44 -1.91
N SER A 66 -3.00 27.01 -2.22
CA SER A 66 -4.15 27.89 -2.43
C SER A 66 -4.80 28.38 -1.12
N TYR A 67 -4.17 28.15 0.05
CA TYR A 67 -4.71 28.41 1.40
C TYR A 67 -5.16 29.86 1.68
N MET A 68 -5.03 30.77 0.72
CA MET A 68 -5.51 32.16 0.84
C MET A 68 -6.87 32.42 0.21
N SER A 69 -7.50 31.46 -0.47
CA SER A 69 -8.84 31.70 -1.01
C SER A 69 -9.88 31.48 0.09
N LYS A 70 -10.84 32.41 0.22
CA LYS A 70 -12.02 32.29 1.09
C LYS A 70 -12.99 31.17 0.61
N VAL A 71 -12.50 30.22 -0.17
CA VAL A 71 -13.30 29.19 -0.83
C VAL A 71 -13.62 28.13 0.21
N GLN A 72 -14.91 28.05 0.54
CA GLN A 72 -15.47 27.07 1.47
C GLN A 72 -15.76 25.73 0.78
N LYS A 73 -15.22 25.48 -0.42
CA LYS A 73 -15.50 24.29 -1.24
C LYS A 73 -14.23 23.48 -1.46
N SER A 74 -14.41 22.18 -1.69
CA SER A 74 -13.28 21.35 -2.08
C SER A 74 -12.78 21.77 -3.47
N LYS A 75 -11.50 21.55 -3.74
CA LYS A 75 -10.86 21.93 -4.99
C LYS A 75 -9.97 20.82 -5.52
N ILE A 76 -9.96 20.64 -6.83
CA ILE A 76 -9.05 19.75 -7.56
C ILE A 76 -8.18 20.60 -8.47
N THR A 77 -6.86 20.46 -8.35
CA THR A 77 -5.92 21.02 -9.32
C THR A 77 -5.34 19.89 -10.15
N ILE A 78 -5.70 19.81 -11.44
CA ILE A 78 -5.21 18.78 -12.36
C ILE A 78 -3.78 19.11 -12.78
N LEU A 79 -2.81 18.35 -12.27
CA LEU A 79 -1.39 18.57 -12.55
C LEU A 79 -0.94 17.93 -13.87
N SER A 80 -1.56 16.81 -14.24
CA SER A 80 -1.32 16.12 -15.50
C SER A 80 -2.54 15.27 -15.84
N ASN A 81 -2.84 15.17 -17.14
CA ASN A 81 -3.85 14.29 -17.70
C ASN A 81 -3.25 13.62 -18.94
N ASN A 82 -2.59 12.48 -18.74
CA ASN A 82 -1.99 11.71 -19.81
C ASN A 82 -2.69 10.35 -19.91
N LYS A 83 -2.97 9.88 -21.13
CA LYS A 83 -3.55 8.55 -21.36
C LYS A 83 -2.62 7.43 -20.90
N ASP A 84 -1.31 7.64 -20.95
CA ASP A 84 -0.32 6.62 -20.59
C ASP A 84 0.01 6.64 -19.08
N ASP A 85 0.18 7.83 -18.51
CA ASP A 85 0.57 8.01 -17.10
C ASP A 85 -0.62 8.23 -16.14
N GLY A 86 -1.84 8.34 -16.67
CA GLY A 86 -3.04 8.66 -15.89
C GLY A 86 -3.16 10.13 -15.53
N ILE A 87 -4.08 10.42 -14.60
CA ILE A 87 -4.40 11.74 -14.08
C ILE A 87 -3.73 11.93 -12.73
N LEU A 88 -2.86 12.93 -12.61
CA LEU A 88 -2.25 13.37 -11.35
C LEU A 88 -2.89 14.68 -10.92
N PHE A 89 -3.33 14.78 -9.67
CA PHE A 89 -4.01 15.97 -9.19
C PHE A 89 -3.79 16.21 -7.70
N LEU A 90 -3.85 17.49 -7.31
CA LEU A 90 -3.99 17.88 -5.92
C LEU A 90 -5.47 17.96 -5.58
N TYR A 91 -5.82 17.50 -4.39
CA TYR A 91 -7.16 17.53 -3.86
C TYR A 91 -7.16 18.25 -2.52
N ASP A 92 -7.62 19.50 -2.52
CA ASP A 92 -7.89 20.28 -1.31
C ASP A 92 -9.27 19.88 -0.80
N PHE A 93 -9.29 19.03 0.23
CA PHE A 93 -10.53 18.48 0.74
C PHE A 93 -11.09 19.33 1.88
N TYR A 94 -12.31 19.83 1.71
CA TYR A 94 -13.08 20.51 2.75
C TYR A 94 -14.22 19.60 3.20
N LEU A 95 -14.22 19.25 4.47
CA LEU A 95 -15.26 18.44 5.08
C LEU A 95 -16.38 19.35 5.58
N ARG A 96 -17.60 19.12 5.10
CA ARG A 96 -18.82 19.73 5.66
C ARG A 96 -19.13 19.05 6.99
N ILE A 97 -19.06 19.80 8.08
CA ILE A 97 -19.47 19.33 9.40
C ILE A 97 -20.79 19.99 9.76
N ASN A 98 -21.81 19.17 10.01
CA ASN A 98 -23.09 19.63 10.55
C ASN A 98 -22.94 19.75 12.06
N HIS A 99 -22.99 20.96 12.60
CA HIS A 99 -23.25 21.15 14.02
C HIS A 99 -24.76 21.04 14.27
N LEU A 100 -25.16 20.61 15.48
CA LEU A 100 -26.58 20.64 15.88
C LEU A 100 -27.10 22.08 15.74
N GLY A 101 -27.93 22.32 14.72
CA GLY A 101 -28.53 23.62 14.38
C GLY A 101 -27.83 24.32 13.22
N ASP A 102 -28.29 24.07 11.99
CA ASP A 102 -28.18 24.81 10.70
C ASP A 102 -26.90 25.56 10.28
N LEU A 103 -25.84 25.57 11.08
CA LEU A 103 -24.56 26.21 10.78
C LEU A 103 -23.56 25.16 10.32
N TYR A 104 -23.40 25.07 9.00
CA TYR A 104 -22.36 24.27 8.37
C TYR A 104 -21.01 24.97 8.50
N THR A 105 -20.02 24.32 9.11
CA THR A 105 -18.62 24.77 9.02
C THR A 105 -17.88 23.88 8.03
N ASN A 106 -17.24 24.51 7.03
CA ASN A 106 -16.42 23.81 6.06
C ASN A 106 -14.97 23.85 6.55
N ASN A 107 -14.53 22.76 7.13
CA ASN A 107 -13.19 22.65 7.67
C ASN A 107 -12.27 22.03 6.62
N HIS A 108 -11.16 22.70 6.33
CA HIS A 108 -10.12 22.13 5.49
C HIS A 108 -9.59 20.86 6.18
N ALA A 109 -9.97 19.71 5.65
CA ALA A 109 -9.50 18.44 6.16
C ALA A 109 -8.02 18.28 5.82
N GLY A 110 -7.62 18.58 4.59
CA GLY A 110 -6.22 18.59 4.16
C GLY A 110 -6.06 18.54 2.65
N THR A 111 -4.84 18.81 2.20
CA THR A 111 -4.43 18.70 0.80
C THR A 111 -3.81 17.34 0.54
N PHE A 112 -4.28 16.65 -0.49
CA PHE A 112 -3.80 15.32 -0.87
C PHE A 112 -3.28 15.31 -2.29
N LEU A 113 -2.15 14.66 -2.53
CA LEU A 113 -1.67 14.37 -3.88
C LEU A 113 -2.16 12.97 -4.28
N CYS A 114 -2.92 12.92 -5.37
CA CYS A 114 -3.60 11.74 -5.84
C CYS A 114 -3.19 11.43 -7.29
N ARG A 115 -3.18 10.14 -7.64
CA ARG A 115 -3.08 9.69 -9.02
C ARG A 115 -4.17 8.66 -9.32
N ILE A 116 -4.74 8.73 -10.51
CA ILE A 116 -5.69 7.76 -11.05
C ILE A 116 -5.14 7.29 -12.39
N LYS A 117 -4.91 5.99 -12.58
CA LYS A 117 -4.39 5.45 -13.85
C LYS A 117 -5.43 5.53 -14.96
N THR A 118 -6.68 5.16 -14.65
CA THR A 118 -7.81 5.19 -15.58
C THR A 118 -9.08 5.62 -14.87
N VAL A 119 -10.04 6.20 -15.60
CA VAL A 119 -11.34 6.61 -15.02
C VAL A 119 -12.09 5.46 -14.35
N ASN A 120 -11.84 4.21 -14.77
CA ASN A 120 -12.49 3.01 -14.22
C ASN A 120 -11.77 2.43 -12.99
N GLN A 121 -10.66 3.03 -12.57
CA GLN A 121 -9.93 2.56 -11.40
C GLN A 121 -10.78 2.71 -10.14
N LYS A 122 -11.03 1.58 -9.45
CA LYS A 122 -11.89 1.55 -8.26
C LYS A 122 -11.31 2.31 -7.08
N ILE A 123 -9.99 2.27 -6.84
CA ILE A 123 -9.39 2.92 -5.68
C ILE A 123 -8.08 3.64 -5.97
N THR A 124 -7.84 4.75 -5.28
CA THR A 124 -6.54 5.43 -5.23
C THR A 124 -6.18 5.78 -3.79
N LEU A 125 -4.93 5.58 -3.42
CA LEU A 125 -4.39 5.96 -2.12
C LEU A 125 -3.54 7.22 -2.28
N CYS A 126 -4.07 8.33 -1.77
CA CYS A 126 -3.44 9.63 -1.82
C CYS A 126 -2.61 9.91 -0.57
N GLU A 127 -1.47 10.59 -0.77
CA GLU A 127 -0.60 11.02 0.32
C GLU A 127 -0.90 12.46 0.71
N VAL A 128 -0.76 12.77 1.99
CA VAL A 128 -0.98 14.14 2.48
C VAL A 128 0.19 15.04 2.09
N VAL A 129 -0.12 16.23 1.58
CA VAL A 129 0.88 17.29 1.35
C VAL A 129 0.91 18.17 2.58
N SER A 130 2.00 18.11 3.34
CA SER A 130 2.15 18.93 4.55
C SER A 130 2.15 20.42 4.21
N SER A 131 1.46 21.24 5.01
CA SER A 131 1.51 22.70 4.92
C SER A 131 2.94 23.25 5.04
N ASN A 132 3.81 22.57 5.78
CA ASN A 132 5.23 22.91 5.93
C ASN A 132 6.04 22.79 4.62
N ASN A 133 5.46 22.17 3.60
CA ASN A 133 6.04 22.00 2.27
C ASN A 133 5.62 23.11 1.29
N MET A 134 4.80 24.08 1.74
CA MET A 134 4.39 25.22 0.92
C MET A 134 5.60 25.99 0.36
N GLY A 135 5.51 26.35 -0.92
CA GLY A 135 6.55 27.07 -1.67
C GLY A 135 7.76 26.20 -2.08
N LYS A 136 7.83 24.95 -1.62
CA LYS A 136 8.96 24.06 -1.92
C LYS A 136 8.69 23.22 -3.15
N THR A 137 9.78 22.87 -3.84
CA THR A 137 9.78 21.80 -4.84
C THR A 137 9.80 20.46 -4.11
N LEU A 138 8.80 19.64 -4.39
CA LEU A 138 8.60 18.33 -3.79
C LEU A 138 8.85 17.24 -4.80
N SER A 139 9.35 16.12 -4.32
CA SER A 139 9.37 14.86 -5.03
C SER A 139 8.45 13.86 -4.36
N PHE A 140 7.98 12.90 -5.14
CA PHE A 140 7.10 11.83 -4.66
C PHE A 140 7.33 10.54 -5.44
N HIS A 141 6.86 9.44 -4.87
CA HIS A 141 6.83 8.15 -5.54
C HIS A 141 5.39 7.81 -5.91
N SER A 142 5.22 7.21 -7.09
CA SER A 142 3.93 6.72 -7.56
C SER A 142 4.01 5.21 -7.81
N PHE A 143 2.93 4.49 -7.49
CA PHE A 143 2.87 3.04 -7.66
C PHE A 143 1.55 2.64 -8.27
N ASP A 144 1.55 1.64 -9.13
CA ASP A 144 0.34 0.94 -9.57
C ASP A 144 0.41 -0.50 -9.09
N ILE A 145 -0.62 -0.93 -8.36
CA ILE A 145 -0.75 -2.28 -7.84
C ILE A 145 -1.80 -3.03 -8.64
N SER A 146 -1.42 -4.18 -9.16
CA SER A 146 -2.30 -5.05 -9.95
C SER A 146 -2.10 -6.53 -9.60
N ASN A 147 -3.10 -7.34 -9.96
CA ASN A 147 -3.07 -8.78 -9.73
C ASN A 147 -2.27 -9.50 -10.84
N LYS A 148 -1.33 -10.35 -10.44
CA LYS A 148 -0.52 -11.18 -11.35
C LYS A 148 -1.36 -12.14 -12.20
N LYS A 149 -2.58 -12.51 -11.77
CA LYS A 149 -3.45 -13.47 -12.50
C LYS A 149 -4.06 -12.93 -13.80
N SER A 150 -3.91 -11.65 -14.16
CA SER A 150 -4.38 -11.12 -15.45
C SER A 150 -3.39 -11.38 -16.59
N GLU A 151 -3.21 -12.65 -16.96
CA GLU A 151 -2.59 -13.01 -18.24
C GLU A 151 -3.54 -12.67 -19.39
N LYS A 152 -3.51 -11.41 -19.84
CA LYS A 152 -3.80 -10.97 -21.24
C LYS A 152 -3.60 -9.49 -21.53
N SER A 153 -3.09 -8.67 -20.61
CA SER A 153 -2.69 -7.28 -20.91
C SER A 153 -1.18 -7.10 -20.86
N LYS A 154 -0.57 -7.34 -22.02
CA LYS A 154 0.69 -6.81 -22.54
C LYS A 154 1.91 -6.83 -21.61
N ILE A 155 2.81 -7.74 -21.96
CA ILE A 155 4.25 -7.48 -21.95
C ILE A 155 4.47 -6.15 -22.67
N GLY A 156 4.88 -5.18 -21.87
CA GLY A 156 5.17 -3.81 -22.24
C GLY A 156 5.85 -3.17 -21.05
N LEU A 157 6.95 -3.77 -20.59
CA LEU A 157 7.99 -3.06 -19.85
C LEU A 157 8.61 -2.03 -20.81
N ASN A 158 7.81 -1.09 -21.28
CA ASN A 158 8.33 0.12 -21.87
C ASN A 158 8.94 0.86 -20.70
N SER A 159 10.27 0.83 -20.63
CA SER A 159 11.12 1.81 -19.97
C SER A 159 10.30 2.96 -19.38
N ILE A 160 9.88 2.83 -18.12
CA ILE A 160 9.29 3.97 -17.42
C ILE A 160 10.45 4.96 -17.31
N GLN A 161 10.43 6.02 -18.13
CA GLN A 161 11.44 7.09 -18.10
C GLN A 161 11.52 7.75 -16.71
N ASN A 162 10.47 7.57 -15.91
CA ASN A 162 10.34 8.09 -14.56
C ASN A 162 10.85 7.07 -13.52
N PRO A 163 12.05 7.28 -12.92
CA PRO A 163 12.61 6.36 -11.93
C PRO A 163 11.81 6.29 -10.62
N LYS A 164 10.80 7.15 -10.43
CA LYS A 164 9.98 7.23 -9.21
C LYS A 164 8.57 6.65 -9.39
N HIS A 165 8.27 6.07 -10.55
CA HIS A 165 7.04 5.32 -10.78
C HIS A 165 7.31 3.81 -10.85
N PHE A 166 6.49 3.02 -10.16
CA PHE A 166 6.67 1.57 -10.06
C PHE A 166 5.37 0.80 -10.31
N ASP A 167 5.38 -0.14 -11.25
CA ASP A 167 4.30 -1.12 -11.43
C ASP A 167 4.57 -2.37 -10.57
N LEU A 168 3.76 -2.57 -9.53
CA LEU A 168 3.84 -3.71 -8.63
C LEU A 168 2.76 -4.75 -8.96
N ARG A 169 3.20 -5.94 -9.40
CA ARG A 169 2.31 -7.06 -9.72
C ARG A 169 2.38 -8.12 -8.62
N HIS A 170 1.31 -8.28 -7.85
CA HIS A 170 1.26 -9.22 -6.73
C HIS A 170 0.32 -10.39 -7.01
N LYS A 171 0.61 -11.58 -6.45
CA LYS A 171 -0.36 -12.69 -6.44
C LYS A 171 -1.34 -12.43 -5.29
N TYR A 172 -2.56 -12.05 -5.63
CA TYR A 172 -3.59 -11.78 -4.62
C TYR A 172 -3.97 -13.08 -3.93
N LYS A 173 -4.16 -12.99 -2.62
CA LYS A 173 -4.58 -14.11 -1.79
C LYS A 173 -6.09 -14.27 -1.88
N ASP A 174 -6.57 -15.49 -1.62
CA ASP A 174 -7.99 -15.73 -1.48
C ASP A 174 -8.41 -15.28 -0.06
N VAL A 175 -9.10 -14.15 0.00
CA VAL A 175 -9.43 -13.45 1.25
C VAL A 175 -10.93 -13.41 1.41
N HIS A 176 -11.38 -13.68 2.62
CA HIS A 176 -12.78 -13.61 3.02
C HIS A 176 -12.94 -12.65 4.19
N ILE A 177 -14.11 -12.03 4.31
CA ILE A 177 -14.48 -11.19 5.44
C ILE A 177 -15.65 -11.82 6.19
N SER A 178 -15.68 -11.65 7.50
CA SER A 178 -16.87 -11.89 8.31
C SER A 178 -17.12 -10.72 9.25
N ARG A 179 -18.39 -10.50 9.57
CA ARG A 179 -18.81 -9.59 10.64
C ARG A 179 -19.19 -10.44 11.84
N ASP A 180 -18.45 -10.25 12.94
CA ASP A 180 -18.69 -10.92 14.20
C ASP A 180 -19.65 -10.06 15.06
N LYS A 181 -19.67 -10.32 16.38
CA LYS A 181 -20.49 -9.58 17.34
C LYS A 181 -20.17 -8.08 17.38
N CYS A 182 -21.22 -7.29 17.57
CA CYS A 182 -21.13 -5.86 17.81
C CYS A 182 -21.34 -5.54 19.29
N HIS A 183 -20.52 -4.65 19.83
CA HIS A 183 -20.57 -4.21 21.21
C HIS A 183 -20.85 -2.72 21.28
N TYR A 184 -21.69 -2.30 22.22
CA TYR A 184 -21.82 -0.88 22.55
C TYR A 184 -20.65 -0.47 23.42
N VAL A 185 -19.92 0.55 22.97
CA VAL A 185 -18.78 1.12 23.70
C VAL A 185 -19.11 2.58 24.00
N THR A 186 -18.96 2.96 25.26
CA THR A 186 -19.12 4.34 25.71
C THR A 186 -17.74 4.95 25.89
N ILE A 187 -17.46 6.05 25.19
CA ILE A 187 -16.25 6.84 25.33
C ILE A 187 -16.67 8.26 25.70
N GLY A 188 -16.42 8.65 26.95
CA GLY A 188 -16.86 9.93 27.50
C GLY A 188 -18.39 10.05 27.45
N SER A 189 -18.89 11.10 26.80
CA SER A 189 -20.32 11.37 26.61
C SER A 189 -20.92 10.75 25.34
N SER A 190 -20.13 10.02 24.55
CA SER A 190 -20.59 9.38 23.31
C SER A 190 -20.67 7.87 23.45
N SER A 191 -21.72 7.27 22.90
CA SER A 191 -21.85 5.82 22.75
C SER A 191 -21.87 5.46 21.28
N GLU A 192 -21.11 4.43 20.92
CA GLU A 192 -21.04 3.91 19.56
C GLU A 192 -21.16 2.39 19.58
N GLN A 193 -21.89 1.81 18.63
CA GLN A 193 -21.89 0.36 18.43
C GLN A 193 -20.71 -0.01 17.53
N ILE A 194 -19.73 -0.71 18.10
CA ILE A 194 -18.52 -1.15 17.41
C ILE A 194 -18.62 -2.63 17.08
N CYS A 195 -18.58 -2.96 15.80
CA CYS A 195 -18.52 -4.35 15.33
C CYS A 195 -17.08 -4.82 15.14
N ARG A 196 -16.85 -6.09 15.46
CA ARG A 196 -15.62 -6.79 15.08
C ARG A 196 -15.76 -7.36 13.68
N TYR A 197 -14.70 -7.21 12.89
CA TYR A 197 -14.62 -7.75 11.54
C TYR A 197 -13.37 -8.61 11.46
N SER A 198 -13.50 -9.81 10.90
CA SER A 198 -12.40 -10.73 10.73
C SER A 198 -12.07 -10.88 9.24
N ILE A 199 -10.78 -10.84 8.91
CA ILE A 199 -10.25 -11.11 7.58
C ILE A 199 -9.57 -12.48 7.62
N CYS A 200 -10.07 -13.38 6.79
CA CYS A 200 -9.65 -14.77 6.73
C CYS A 200 -8.94 -15.04 5.41
N THR A 201 -7.70 -15.52 5.47
CA THR A 201 -6.96 -16.00 4.30
C THR A 201 -7.14 -17.50 4.15
N LYS A 202 -7.56 -17.94 2.96
CA LYS A 202 -7.68 -19.37 2.62
C LYS A 202 -6.33 -19.92 2.14
N TYR A 203 -5.95 -21.10 2.64
CA TYR A 203 -4.78 -21.86 2.19
C TYR A 203 -5.21 -23.11 1.40
N ASP A 204 -4.26 -23.76 0.72
CA ASP A 204 -4.50 -24.84 -0.25
C ASP A 204 -5.24 -26.07 0.32
N ASN A 205 -5.30 -26.22 1.65
CA ASN A 205 -6.01 -27.32 2.35
C ASN A 205 -7.41 -26.92 2.86
N ASP A 206 -8.05 -25.90 2.28
CA ASP A 206 -9.33 -25.32 2.74
C ASP A 206 -9.32 -24.77 4.18
N HIS A 207 -8.16 -24.69 4.83
CA HIS A 207 -8.00 -24.05 6.13
C HIS A 207 -7.99 -22.52 6.00
N PHE A 208 -8.73 -21.86 6.88
CA PHE A 208 -8.76 -20.40 7.00
C PHE A 208 -7.93 -19.94 8.20
N SER A 209 -7.08 -18.94 7.97
CA SER A 209 -6.45 -18.17 9.05
C SER A 209 -7.12 -16.81 9.13
N CYS A 210 -7.85 -16.59 10.22
CA CYS A 210 -8.60 -15.37 10.46
C CYS A 210 -7.88 -14.47 11.48
N ILE A 211 -7.85 -13.18 11.17
CA ILE A 211 -7.32 -12.14 12.05
C ILE A 211 -8.29 -10.97 12.06
N ASP A 212 -8.29 -10.18 13.12
CA ASP A 212 -9.11 -8.96 13.15
C ASP A 212 -8.64 -7.98 12.05
N ALA A 213 -9.59 -7.56 11.22
CA ALA A 213 -9.36 -6.69 10.08
C ALA A 213 -8.70 -5.36 10.50
N LYS A 214 -9.14 -4.79 11.61
CA LYS A 214 -8.74 -3.45 12.08
C LYS A 214 -7.36 -3.47 12.75
N PHE A 215 -6.92 -4.63 13.26
CA PHE A 215 -5.56 -4.78 13.80
C PHE A 215 -4.51 -4.94 12.69
N ASN A 216 -4.84 -5.65 11.60
CA ASN A 216 -3.89 -5.93 10.53
C ASN A 216 -4.02 -5.02 9.30
N GLY A 217 -4.94 -4.06 9.32
CA GLY A 217 -5.14 -3.10 8.24
C GLY A 217 -6.13 -2.01 8.63
N LYS A 218 -6.77 -1.45 7.61
CA LYS A 218 -7.89 -0.52 7.75
C LYS A 218 -9.08 -1.05 6.97
N LEU A 219 -10.24 -0.96 7.59
CA LEU A 219 -11.52 -1.30 6.99
C LEU A 219 -12.28 0.00 6.75
N PHE A 220 -12.68 0.22 5.50
CA PHE A 220 -13.42 1.40 5.07
C PHE A 220 -14.84 1.00 4.72
N HIS A 221 -15.83 1.62 5.34
CA HIS A 221 -17.22 1.52 4.96
C HIS A 221 -17.50 2.54 3.85
N VAL A 222 -17.84 2.07 2.64
CA VAL A 222 -17.89 2.94 1.45
C VAL A 222 -19.30 3.44 1.09
N GLN A 223 -20.34 3.06 1.83
CA GLN A 223 -21.72 3.46 1.55
C GLN A 223 -22.19 4.64 2.42
N ASN A 224 -23.20 5.34 1.93
CA ASN A 224 -23.80 6.53 2.55
C ASN A 224 -24.87 6.22 3.61
N HIS A 225 -25.33 4.97 3.72
CA HIS A 225 -26.28 4.61 4.77
C HIS A 225 -25.54 4.28 6.07
N SER A 226 -26.28 4.34 7.19
CA SER A 226 -25.75 3.94 8.48
C SER A 226 -25.17 2.51 8.42
N PRO A 227 -24.07 2.21 9.14
CA PRO A 227 -23.57 0.83 9.30
C PRO A 227 -24.57 -0.11 10.02
N HIS A 228 -25.73 0.42 10.44
CA HIS A 228 -26.84 -0.30 11.06
C HIS A 228 -27.99 -0.60 10.08
N SER A 229 -27.88 -0.22 8.80
CA SER A 229 -28.86 -0.66 7.79
C SER A 229 -28.79 -2.19 7.63
N LYS A 230 -29.92 -2.80 7.26
CA LYS A 230 -30.01 -4.23 6.91
C LYS A 230 -29.58 -4.50 5.46
N GLU A 231 -28.99 -3.50 4.81
CA GLU A 231 -28.59 -3.58 3.41
C GLU A 231 -27.21 -4.23 3.29
N ASP A 232 -26.93 -4.81 2.12
CA ASP A 232 -25.61 -5.33 1.78
C ASP A 232 -24.56 -4.23 1.97
N THR A 233 -23.60 -4.47 2.86
CA THR A 233 -22.59 -3.48 3.26
C THR A 233 -21.29 -3.67 2.49
N ASP A 234 -20.88 -2.65 1.75
CA ASP A 234 -19.64 -2.65 0.99
C ASP A 234 -18.49 -2.11 1.84
N TYR A 235 -17.36 -2.83 1.80
CA TYR A 235 -16.14 -2.48 2.49
C TYR A 235 -14.92 -2.53 1.58
N ILE A 236 -13.94 -1.68 1.86
CA ILE A 236 -12.57 -1.84 1.37
C ILE A 236 -11.69 -2.24 2.53
N TYR A 237 -10.97 -3.35 2.38
CA TYR A 237 -9.90 -3.74 3.29
C TYR A 237 -8.55 -3.38 2.69
N LEU A 238 -7.80 -2.56 3.42
CA LEU A 238 -6.45 -2.14 3.07
C LEU A 238 -5.46 -2.68 4.11
N PRO A 239 -4.59 -3.65 3.76
CA PRO A 239 -3.58 -4.16 4.69
C PRO A 239 -2.65 -3.06 5.21
N ASN A 240 -2.14 -3.23 6.44
CA ASN A 240 -1.22 -2.27 7.06
C ASN A 240 0.03 -1.99 6.21
N ASP A 241 0.47 -2.98 5.43
CA ASP A 241 1.65 -2.85 4.57
C ASP A 241 1.43 -1.83 3.42
N CYS A 242 0.18 -1.53 3.05
CA CYS A 242 -0.15 -0.44 2.14
C CYS A 242 -0.01 0.94 2.78
N ILE A 243 -0.12 1.02 4.10
CA ILE A 243 -0.20 2.28 4.85
C ILE A 243 1.20 2.70 5.30
N LYS A 244 2.03 1.75 5.74
CA LYS A 244 3.41 2.01 6.17
C LYS A 244 4.26 2.61 5.05
N ASP A 245 5.30 3.35 5.44
CA ASP A 245 6.24 4.01 4.50
C ASP A 245 7.12 3.01 3.72
N ASN A 246 7.33 1.82 4.28
CA ASN A 246 8.06 0.72 3.66
C ASN A 246 7.11 -0.14 2.79
N PHE A 247 6.61 0.48 1.74
CA PHE A 247 5.54 0.01 0.84
C PHE A 247 5.87 -1.26 0.00
N VAL A 248 7.07 -1.83 0.11
CA VAL A 248 7.69 -2.58 -1.00
C VAL A 248 7.15 -3.99 -1.20
N ASN A 249 6.59 -4.69 -0.20
CA ASN A 249 6.49 -6.15 -0.32
C ASN A 249 5.09 -6.79 -0.34
N ASN A 250 4.01 -6.20 0.18
CA ASN A 250 2.73 -6.94 0.34
C ASN A 250 1.47 -6.06 0.37
N CYS A 251 1.41 -4.98 -0.39
CA CYS A 251 0.18 -4.20 -0.49
C CYS A 251 -0.80 -4.85 -1.48
N THR A 252 -1.84 -5.51 -0.99
CA THR A 252 -2.95 -6.03 -1.81
C THR A 252 -4.28 -5.55 -1.23
N PRO A 253 -4.96 -4.57 -1.85
CA PRO A 253 -6.25 -4.11 -1.37
C PRO A 253 -7.38 -5.04 -1.82
N TYR A 254 -8.42 -5.14 -1.00
CA TYR A 254 -9.57 -6.00 -1.26
C TYR A 254 -10.88 -5.23 -1.12
N PHE A 255 -11.83 -5.51 -2.01
CA PHE A 255 -13.20 -5.07 -1.91
C PHE A 255 -14.06 -6.23 -1.39
N CYS A 256 -14.90 -5.98 -0.40
CA CYS A 256 -15.70 -7.01 0.26
C CYS A 256 -17.14 -6.57 0.39
N LYS A 257 -18.10 -7.50 0.21
CA LYS A 257 -19.53 -7.26 0.44
C LYS A 257 -20.04 -8.16 1.54
N ILE A 258 -20.70 -7.61 2.56
CA ILE A 258 -21.29 -8.36 3.67
C ILE A 258 -22.81 -8.23 3.61
N LYS A 259 -23.53 -9.33 3.45
CA LYS A 259 -25.00 -9.34 3.35
C LYS A 259 -25.71 -9.63 4.68
N SER A 260 -25.10 -10.46 5.51
CA SER A 260 -25.62 -10.90 6.81
C SER A 260 -24.50 -10.93 7.85
N SER A 261 -24.86 -10.95 9.14
CA SER A 261 -23.91 -11.31 10.19
C SER A 261 -23.60 -12.81 10.14
N ASP A 262 -22.42 -13.19 10.61
CA ASP A 262 -22.01 -14.59 10.86
C ASP A 262 -21.68 -15.47 9.63
N ASP A 263 -21.75 -14.92 8.41
CA ASP A 263 -21.28 -15.58 7.18
C ASP A 263 -19.86 -15.12 6.76
N LEU A 264 -19.15 -16.01 6.08
CA LEU A 264 -17.86 -15.74 5.44
C LEU A 264 -18.07 -15.36 3.97
N TYR A 265 -17.75 -14.11 3.63
CA TYR A 265 -17.92 -13.57 2.28
C TYR A 265 -16.58 -13.43 1.59
N GLN A 266 -16.46 -13.95 0.37
CA GLN A 266 -15.26 -13.79 -0.43
C GLN A 266 -15.06 -12.32 -0.84
N CYS A 267 -13.84 -11.82 -0.71
CA CYS A 267 -13.45 -10.49 -1.15
C CYS A 267 -12.78 -10.55 -2.54
N GLU A 268 -13.02 -9.52 -3.33
CA GLU A 268 -12.40 -9.32 -4.63
C GLU A 268 -11.10 -8.53 -4.47
N GLY A 269 -10.01 -9.03 -5.06
CA GLY A 269 -8.78 -8.28 -5.17
C GLY A 269 -8.93 -7.12 -6.17
N ILE A 270 -8.64 -5.89 -5.74
CA ILE A 270 -8.81 -4.69 -6.57
C ILE A 270 -7.47 -4.05 -6.93
N GLU A 271 -7.40 -3.41 -8.10
CA GLU A 271 -6.24 -2.62 -8.51
C GLU A 271 -6.25 -1.25 -7.84
N MET A 272 -5.06 -0.68 -7.63
CA MET A 272 -4.90 0.59 -6.91
C MET A 272 -3.70 1.37 -7.42
N SER A 273 -3.87 2.67 -7.66
CA SER A 273 -2.74 3.61 -7.73
C SER A 273 -2.46 4.23 -6.38
N VAL A 274 -1.20 4.49 -6.11
CA VAL A 274 -0.73 5.02 -4.84
C VAL A 274 0.26 6.14 -5.06
N ILE A 275 0.15 7.19 -4.27
CA ILE A 275 1.20 8.19 -4.06
C ILE A 275 1.79 7.99 -2.66
N LYS A 276 3.12 8.09 -2.54
CA LYS A 276 3.86 8.02 -1.26
C LYS A 276 5.08 8.92 -1.28
N LYS A 277 5.68 9.07 -0.09
CA LYS A 277 7.01 9.68 0.11
C LYS A 277 7.10 11.09 -0.49
N ILE A 278 6.13 11.93 -0.16
CA ILE A 278 6.17 13.34 -0.55
C ILE A 278 7.19 14.05 0.35
N GLU A 279 8.32 14.44 -0.23
CA GLU A 279 9.39 15.12 0.50
C GLU A 279 10.00 16.28 -0.31
N PRO A 280 10.67 17.25 0.33
CA PRO A 280 11.41 18.27 -0.39
C PRO A 280 12.46 17.65 -1.31
N HIS A 281 12.44 18.02 -2.59
CA HIS A 281 13.32 17.44 -3.60
C HIS A 281 14.82 17.64 -3.26
N SER A 282 15.16 18.72 -2.55
CA SER A 282 16.51 18.96 -2.04
C SER A 282 17.02 17.88 -1.07
N LYS A 283 16.15 17.30 -0.23
CA LYS A 283 16.54 16.21 0.67
C LYS A 283 16.90 14.95 -0.10
N GLU A 284 16.19 14.70 -1.18
CA GLU A 284 16.44 13.55 -2.06
C GLU A 284 17.75 13.72 -2.83
N LEU A 285 18.01 14.92 -3.37
CA LEU A 285 19.29 15.25 -4.02
C LEU A 285 20.48 15.03 -3.07
N ILE A 286 20.39 15.50 -1.82
CA ILE A 286 21.41 15.26 -0.79
C ILE A 286 21.59 13.76 -0.52
N ARG A 287 20.50 12.98 -0.54
CA ARG A 287 20.55 11.53 -0.35
C ARG A 287 21.26 10.83 -1.52
N LEU A 288 20.92 11.21 -2.75
CA LEU A 288 21.57 10.76 -3.98
C LEU A 288 23.05 11.13 -4.01
N GLU A 289 23.41 12.36 -3.65
CA GLU A 289 24.82 12.81 -3.55
C GLU A 289 25.59 12.02 -2.49
N LYS A 290 25.00 11.75 -1.32
CA LYS A 290 25.62 10.89 -0.30
C LYS A 290 25.81 9.44 -0.78
N HIS A 291 24.85 8.92 -1.55
CA HIS A 291 24.96 7.60 -2.16
C HIS A 291 25.94 7.56 -3.35
N ALA A 292 26.11 8.65 -4.09
CA ALA A 292 27.11 8.77 -5.16
C ALA A 292 28.53 8.98 -4.60
N ALA A 293 28.66 9.66 -3.47
CA ALA A 293 29.92 9.84 -2.72
C ALA A 293 30.36 8.58 -1.95
N THR A 294 29.55 7.51 -1.96
CA THR A 294 29.90 6.19 -1.42
C THR A 294 29.86 5.16 -2.54
N PRO A 295 30.99 4.81 -3.18
CA PRO A 295 30.99 3.75 -4.17
C PRO A 295 30.68 2.43 -3.45
N HIS A 296 29.53 1.84 -3.80
CA HIS A 296 29.04 0.53 -3.36
C HIS A 296 28.86 0.30 -1.85
N LYS A 297 27.59 0.37 -1.41
CA LYS A 297 27.08 -0.54 -0.37
C LYS A 297 25.60 -0.89 -0.60
N GLU A 298 25.43 -2.04 -1.23
CA GLU A 298 24.42 -3.09 -0.97
C GLU A 298 22.94 -2.69 -0.83
N TYR A 299 22.20 -2.93 -1.90
CA TYR A 299 20.87 -3.54 -1.80
C TYR A 299 20.83 -4.76 -2.75
N SER A 300 20.33 -5.88 -2.22
CA SER A 300 20.38 -7.26 -2.76
C SER A 300 21.68 -8.03 -2.49
N LEU A 301 21.79 -8.58 -1.28
CA LEU A 301 22.49 -9.85 -1.08
C LEU A 301 21.76 -10.90 -1.93
N SER A 302 22.21 -11.09 -3.17
CA SER A 302 21.85 -12.27 -3.94
C SER A 302 22.42 -13.48 -3.18
N SER A 303 21.58 -14.48 -2.98
CA SER A 303 21.91 -15.77 -2.38
C SER A 303 23.22 -16.39 -2.92
N THR A 304 23.63 -15.97 -4.12
CA THR A 304 24.87 -16.32 -4.80
C THR A 304 26.15 -15.89 -4.05
N TYR A 305 26.20 -14.72 -3.41
CA TYR A 305 27.40 -14.27 -2.69
C TYR A 305 27.57 -14.96 -1.32
N ILE A 306 26.46 -15.25 -0.64
CA ILE A 306 26.48 -16.08 0.56
C ILE A 306 26.90 -17.51 0.20
N ALA A 307 26.33 -18.10 -0.87
CA ALA A 307 26.76 -19.41 -1.34
C ALA A 307 28.26 -19.44 -1.76
N ALA A 308 28.75 -18.37 -2.39
CA ALA A 308 30.16 -18.26 -2.79
C ALA A 308 31.11 -18.06 -1.59
N SER A 309 30.68 -17.41 -0.50
CA SER A 309 31.50 -17.25 0.70
C SER A 309 31.61 -18.55 1.53
N PHE A 310 30.66 -19.48 1.39
CA PHE A 310 30.70 -20.79 2.04
C PHE A 310 31.51 -21.86 1.28
N LEU A 311 31.81 -21.67 -0.01
CA LEU A 311 32.65 -22.60 -0.79
C LEU A 311 34.03 -22.89 -0.15
N PRO A 312 34.82 -21.89 0.28
CA PRO A 312 36.11 -22.18 0.93
C PRO A 312 35.96 -22.96 2.23
N PHE A 313 34.87 -22.76 3.00
CA PHE A 313 34.60 -23.52 4.22
C PHE A 313 34.21 -24.97 3.94
N ILE A 314 33.45 -25.24 2.89
CA ILE A 314 33.10 -26.61 2.47
C ILE A 314 34.35 -27.36 2.03
N VAL A 315 35.24 -26.72 1.26
CA VAL A 315 36.52 -27.31 0.87
C VAL A 315 37.37 -27.63 2.11
N LEU A 316 37.49 -26.69 3.05
CA LEU A 316 38.21 -26.91 4.31
C LEU A 316 37.60 -28.04 5.14
N PHE A 317 36.26 -28.14 5.19
CA PHE A 317 35.55 -29.21 5.90
C PHE A 317 35.83 -30.59 5.29
N PHE A 318 35.87 -30.70 3.96
CA PHE A 318 36.27 -31.94 3.28
C PHE A 318 37.73 -32.30 3.53
N PHE A 319 38.65 -31.33 3.51
CA PHE A 319 40.07 -31.60 3.80
C PHE A 319 40.30 -32.02 5.25
N VAL A 320 39.70 -31.32 6.21
CA VAL A 320 39.77 -31.67 7.64
C VAL A 320 39.08 -33.01 7.90
N GLY A 321 37.91 -33.25 7.30
CA GLY A 321 37.20 -34.52 7.39
C GLY A 321 38.01 -35.69 6.83
N CYS A 322 38.63 -35.55 5.66
CA CYS A 322 39.50 -36.56 5.06
C CYS A 322 40.77 -36.79 5.89
N TYR A 323 41.37 -35.72 6.45
CA TYR A 323 42.53 -35.80 7.33
C TYR A 323 42.21 -36.52 8.64
N LEU A 324 41.10 -36.16 9.29
CA LEU A 324 40.61 -36.85 10.49
C LEU A 324 40.27 -38.31 10.16
N TYR A 325 39.60 -38.59 9.05
CA TYR A 325 39.28 -39.95 8.62
C TYR A 325 40.55 -40.81 8.41
N THR A 326 41.60 -40.24 7.81
CA THR A 326 42.88 -40.94 7.64
C THR A 326 43.58 -41.21 8.98
N ILE A 327 43.54 -40.26 9.92
CA ILE A 327 44.03 -40.47 11.30
C ILE A 327 43.25 -41.58 12.01
N PHE A 328 41.92 -41.52 12.00
CA PHE A 328 41.07 -42.54 12.63
C PHE A 328 41.28 -43.92 12.00
N ARG A 329 41.43 -44.00 10.66
CA ARG A 329 41.75 -45.25 9.95
C ARG A 329 43.15 -45.78 10.31
N ARG A 330 44.14 -44.90 10.49
CA ARG A 330 45.49 -45.28 10.95
C ARG A 330 45.48 -45.78 12.40
N ASN A 331 44.73 -45.13 13.28
CA ASN A 331 44.59 -45.55 14.68
C ASN A 331 43.82 -46.88 14.81
N ARG A 332 42.79 -47.13 13.99
CA ARG A 332 42.16 -48.46 13.90
C ARG A 332 43.14 -49.55 13.41
N ARG A 333 44.00 -49.25 12.44
CA ARG A 333 45.04 -50.20 11.99
C ARG A 333 46.15 -50.43 13.03
N LYS A 334 46.52 -49.41 13.82
CA LYS A 334 47.43 -49.57 14.97
C LYS A 334 46.81 -50.39 16.09
N HIS A 335 45.53 -50.18 16.42
CA HIS A 335 44.80 -51.04 17.36
C HIS A 335 44.67 -52.48 16.85
N ALA A 336 44.40 -52.69 15.57
CA ALA A 336 44.38 -54.03 14.98
C ALA A 336 45.77 -54.72 14.99
N LYS A 337 46.87 -53.96 14.83
CA LYS A 337 48.25 -54.49 14.96
C LYS A 337 48.69 -54.70 16.41
N LEU A 338 48.23 -53.90 17.37
CA LEU A 338 48.46 -54.11 18.81
C LEU A 338 47.66 -55.31 19.33
N VAL A 339 46.42 -55.51 18.87
CA VAL A 339 45.63 -56.70 19.18
C VAL A 339 46.21 -57.95 18.51
N ALA A 340 46.73 -57.86 17.28
CA ALA A 340 47.45 -58.97 16.63
C ALA A 340 48.85 -59.25 17.24
N SER A 341 49.47 -58.27 17.90
CA SER A 341 50.75 -58.42 18.62
C SER A 341 50.56 -59.05 20.00
N CYS A 342 49.43 -58.82 20.68
CA CYS A 342 49.10 -59.47 21.94
C CYS A 342 48.57 -60.91 21.79
N ILE A 343 48.21 -61.35 20.56
CA ILE A 343 47.80 -62.74 20.27
C ILE A 343 49.00 -63.61 19.81
N ARG A 344 50.21 -63.04 19.64
CA ARG A 344 51.41 -63.75 19.15
C ARG A 344 52.59 -63.79 20.11
N THR A 345 52.36 -63.46 21.38
CA THR A 345 53.26 -63.77 22.51
C THR A 345 52.43 -64.42 23.62
N SER A 346 52.00 -65.64 23.33
CA SER A 346 51.87 -66.75 24.28
C SER A 346 53.08 -67.65 24.08
#